data_AF-A0A2L0BVI5-F1
#
_entry.id   AF-A0A2L0BVI5-F1
#
_cell.length_a   1.000
_cell.length_b   1.000
_cell.length_c   1.000
_cell.angle_alpha   90.00
_cell.angle_beta   90.00
_cell.angle_gamma   90.00
#
_symmetry.space_group_name_H-M   'P 1'
#
loop_
_entity.id
_entity.type
_entity.pdbx_description
1 polymer ?
#
loop_
_entity_poly.entity_id
_entity_poly.type
_entity_poly.pdbx_seq_one_letter_code
_entity_poly.pdbx_strand_id
1 'polypeptide(L)'
;TLEGNMEDPSKFEWMLDWSHVWAAVFKSVFGYVCFLTFQTETQQVITNNLHSAGFKGLVNFCLVAKALLSYPLPYYAACQLLERAFFRGKPKTRFPSIWALDGELKVWGLAWRVGIIVFTILMACFIPHFQIL
;
A
#
# COMPACT_ATOMS: atom_id res chain seq x y z
N THR A 1 16.44 1.42 -7.71
CA THR A 1 15.13 1.70 -8.35
C THR A 1 14.87 0.57 -9.33
N LEU A 2 13.62 0.11 -9.52
CA LEU A 2 13.30 -1.07 -10.36
C LEU A 2 13.91 -0.97 -11.77
N GLU A 3 13.88 0.24 -12.34
CA GLU A 3 14.50 0.61 -13.62
C GLU A 3 16.00 0.24 -13.72
N GLY A 4 16.77 0.41 -12.64
CA GLY A 4 18.21 0.13 -12.62
C GLY A 4 18.57 -1.36 -12.51
N ASN A 5 17.60 -2.22 -12.22
CA ASN A 5 17.79 -3.68 -12.18
C ASN A 5 17.33 -4.37 -13.47
N MET A 6 16.87 -3.61 -14.47
CA MET A 6 16.49 -4.17 -15.77
C MET A 6 17.71 -4.40 -16.64
N GLU A 7 17.68 -5.48 -17.42
CA GLU A 7 18.70 -5.77 -18.44
C GLU A 7 18.77 -4.66 -19.50
N ASP A 8 17.64 -4.05 -19.82
CA ASP A 8 17.54 -2.91 -20.74
C ASP A 8 16.67 -1.79 -20.13
N PRO A 9 17.28 -0.82 -19.42
CA PRO A 9 16.56 0.30 -18.80
C PRO A 9 15.81 1.18 -19.80
N SER A 10 16.22 1.21 -21.08
CA SER A 10 15.57 2.04 -22.11
C SER A 10 14.14 1.60 -22.42
N LYS A 11 13.78 0.36 -22.08
CA LYS A 11 12.45 -0.24 -22.28
C LYS A 11 11.56 -0.14 -21.05
N PHE A 12 11.98 0.54 -19.99
CA PHE A 12 11.20 0.64 -18.75
C PHE A 12 9.81 1.25 -18.97
N GLU A 13 9.73 2.37 -19.69
CA GLU A 13 8.46 3.02 -20.03
C GLU A 13 7.54 2.09 -20.83
N TRP A 14 8.08 1.41 -21.85
CA TRP A 14 7.33 0.43 -22.63
C TRP A 14 6.81 -0.73 -21.78
N MET A 15 7.64 -1.26 -20.87
CA MET A 15 7.24 -2.31 -19.93
C MET A 15 6.14 -1.82 -18.98
N LEU A 16 6.24 -0.60 -18.47
CA LEU A 16 5.22 0.01 -17.60
C LEU A 16 3.89 0.16 -18.34
N ASP A 17 3.89 0.72 -19.55
CA ASP A 17 2.69 0.91 -20.36
C ASP A 17 1.95 -0.41 -20.59
N TRP A 18 2.68 -1.45 -21.02
CA TRP A 18 2.08 -2.77 -21.21
C TRP A 18 1.59 -3.39 -19.90
N SER A 19 2.33 -3.22 -18.81
CA SER A 19 1.90 -3.70 -17.48
C SER A 19 0.60 -3.04 -17.04
N HIS A 20 0.43 -1.75 -17.31
CA HIS A 20 -0.80 -1.01 -17.03
C HIS A 20 -1.96 -1.47 -17.92
N VAL A 21 -1.73 -1.70 -19.21
CA VAL A 21 -2.75 -2.25 -20.14
C VAL A 21 -3.24 -3.60 -19.65
N TRP A 22 -2.33 -4.54 -19.35
CA TRP A 22 -2.70 -5.86 -18.85
C TRP A 22 -3.38 -5.79 -17.48
N ALA A 23 -2.93 -4.91 -16.58
CA ALA A 23 -3.57 -4.70 -15.30
C ALA A 23 -5.00 -4.16 -15.46
N ALA A 24 -5.24 -3.25 -16.41
CA ALA A 24 -6.57 -2.74 -16.71
C ALA A 24 -7.48 -3.84 -17.26
N VAL A 25 -7.01 -4.62 -18.24
CA VAL A 25 -7.76 -5.75 -18.80
C VAL A 25 -8.17 -6.74 -17.70
N PHE A 26 -7.22 -7.16 -16.85
CA PHE A 26 -7.50 -8.12 -15.79
C PHE A 26 -8.54 -7.57 -14.78
N LYS A 27 -8.38 -6.32 -14.35
CA LYS A 27 -9.32 -5.67 -13.42
C LYS A 27 -10.72 -5.54 -14.03
N SER A 28 -10.82 -5.14 -15.29
CA SER A 28 -12.10 -4.98 -16.00
C SER A 28 -12.81 -6.31 -16.20
N VAL A 29 -12.10 -7.34 -16.66
CA VAL A 29 -12.67 -8.69 -16.84
C VAL A 29 -13.11 -9.27 -15.50
N PHE A 30 -12.27 -9.18 -14.46
CA PHE A 30 -12.62 -9.65 -13.12
C PHE A 30 -13.87 -8.93 -12.58
N GLY A 31 -13.91 -7.60 -12.69
CA GLY A 31 -15.07 -6.81 -12.27
C GLY A 31 -16.34 -7.18 -13.03
N TYR A 32 -16.25 -7.36 -14.36
CA TYR A 32 -17.37 -7.75 -15.20
C TYR A 32 -17.93 -9.14 -14.83
N VAL A 33 -17.06 -10.13 -14.64
CA VAL A 33 -17.46 -11.49 -14.24
C VAL A 33 -18.13 -11.47 -12.87
N CYS A 34 -17.58 -10.75 -11.90
CA CYS A 34 -18.18 -10.68 -10.57
C CYS A 34 -19.51 -9.91 -10.56
N PHE A 35 -19.64 -8.85 -11.35
CA PHE A 35 -20.90 -8.13 -11.51
C PHE A 35 -21.99 -9.04 -12.09
N LEU A 36 -21.67 -9.82 -13.13
CA LEU A 36 -22.63 -10.78 -13.68
C LEU A 36 -22.96 -11.93 -12.73
N THR A 37 -21.99 -12.36 -11.91
CA THR A 37 -22.16 -13.47 -10.97
C THR A 37 -23.02 -13.10 -9.77
N PHE A 38 -22.79 -11.94 -9.16
CA PHE A 38 -23.42 -11.54 -7.91
C PHE A 38 -24.51 -10.47 -8.08
N GLN A 39 -24.52 -9.74 -9.20
CA GLN A 39 -25.51 -8.71 -9.54
C GLN A 39 -25.82 -7.78 -8.36
N THR A 40 -27.07 -7.77 -7.88
CA THR A 40 -27.57 -6.92 -6.79
C THR A 40 -27.00 -7.28 -5.42
N GLU A 41 -26.44 -8.49 -5.26
CA GLU A 41 -25.81 -8.96 -4.01
C GLU A 41 -24.33 -8.55 -3.91
N THR A 42 -23.80 -7.74 -4.85
CA THR A 42 -22.39 -7.37 -4.87
C THR A 42 -22.03 -6.45 -3.70
N GLN A 43 -21.48 -7.02 -2.62
CA GLN A 43 -20.90 -6.25 -1.51
C GLN A 43 -19.61 -5.51 -1.91
N GLN A 44 -19.26 -4.48 -1.15
CA GLN A 44 -18.02 -3.69 -1.32
C GLN A 44 -16.76 -4.56 -1.34
N VAL A 45 -16.77 -5.65 -0.55
CA VAL A 45 -15.71 -6.64 -0.50
C VAL A 45 -16.21 -7.91 -1.19
N ILE A 46 -15.73 -8.15 -2.41
CA ILE A 46 -16.26 -9.20 -3.29
C ILE A 46 -16.09 -10.61 -2.72
N THR A 47 -15.08 -10.83 -1.87
CA THR A 47 -14.85 -12.11 -1.20
C THR A 47 -15.93 -12.45 -0.19
N ASN A 48 -16.67 -11.44 0.30
CA ASN A 48 -17.81 -11.68 1.19
C ASN A 48 -18.98 -12.33 0.46
N ASN A 49 -19.10 -12.15 -0.85
CA ASN A 49 -20.16 -12.71 -1.70
C ASN A 49 -19.90 -14.18 -2.07
N LEU A 50 -18.76 -14.75 -1.70
CA LEU A 50 -18.44 -16.15 -2.01
C LEU A 50 -19.30 -17.10 -1.15
N HIS A 51 -20.16 -17.90 -1.79
CA HIS A 51 -21.07 -18.83 -1.11
C HIS A 51 -20.33 -20.02 -0.47
N SER A 52 -19.21 -20.46 -1.06
CA SER A 52 -18.41 -21.58 -0.52
C SER A 52 -17.56 -21.12 0.65
N ALA A 53 -17.85 -21.64 1.85
CA ALA A 53 -17.15 -21.30 3.08
C ALA A 53 -15.63 -21.63 3.02
N GLY A 54 -15.26 -22.76 2.41
CA GLY A 54 -13.86 -23.16 2.26
C GLY A 54 -13.08 -22.26 1.30
N PHE A 55 -13.67 -21.94 0.15
CA PHE A 55 -13.04 -21.05 -0.84
C PHE A 55 -12.94 -19.62 -0.33
N LYS A 56 -13.99 -19.11 0.33
CA LYS A 56 -13.97 -17.81 1.02
C LYS A 56 -12.85 -17.73 2.07
N GLY A 57 -12.70 -18.78 2.89
CA GLY A 57 -11.63 -18.87 3.89
C GLY A 57 -10.24 -18.81 3.28
N LEU A 58 -9.99 -19.58 2.23
CA LEU A 58 -8.71 -19.60 1.51
C LEU A 58 -8.37 -18.22 0.93
N VAL A 59 -9.31 -17.60 0.21
CA VAL A 59 -9.08 -16.29 -0.42
C VAL A 59 -8.82 -15.22 0.65
N ASN A 60 -9.62 -15.18 1.72
CA ASN A 60 -9.40 -14.22 2.81
C ASN A 60 -8.06 -14.43 3.51
N PHE A 61 -7.65 -15.68 3.73
CA PHE A 61 -6.32 -15.97 4.28
C PHE A 61 -5.21 -15.45 3.38
N CYS A 62 -5.29 -15.71 2.06
CA CYS A 62 -4.33 -15.18 1.10
C CYS A 62 -4.31 -13.64 1.08
N LEU A 63 -5.47 -12.99 1.20
CA LEU A 63 -5.55 -11.53 1.27
C LEU A 63 -4.87 -10.96 2.53
N VAL A 64 -5.08 -11.59 3.70
CA VAL A 64 -4.42 -11.20 4.94
C VAL A 64 -2.91 -11.42 4.85
N ALA A 65 -2.48 -12.58 4.35
CA ALA A 65 -1.06 -12.88 4.15
C ALA A 65 -0.41 -11.86 3.21
N LYS A 66 -1.06 -11.56 2.08
CA LYS A 66 -0.61 -10.51 1.15
C LYS A 66 -0.49 -9.17 1.85
N ALA A 67 -1.48 -8.77 2.66
CA ALA A 67 -1.48 -7.50 3.37
C ALA A 67 -0.31 -7.39 4.37
N LEU A 68 -0.08 -8.44 5.17
CA LEU A 68 1.02 -8.48 6.13
C LEU A 68 2.39 -8.41 5.45
N LEU A 69 2.56 -9.12 4.34
CA LEU A 69 3.80 -9.11 3.57
C LEU A 69 4.02 -7.80 2.81
N SER A 70 2.94 -7.17 2.35
CA SER A 70 3.01 -5.95 1.54
C SER A 70 3.06 -4.69 2.39
N TYR A 71 2.57 -4.69 3.64
CA TYR A 71 2.50 -3.51 4.52
C TYR A 71 3.85 -2.81 4.79
N PRO A 72 4.98 -3.52 4.99
CA PRO A 72 6.26 -2.86 5.27
C PRO A 72 6.74 -1.95 4.14
N LEU A 73 6.53 -2.34 2.88
CA LEU A 73 7.00 -1.62 1.69
C LEU A 73 6.46 -0.17 1.59
N PRO A 74 5.14 0.06 1.52
CA PRO A 74 4.57 1.41 1.48
C PRO A 74 4.78 2.15 2.80
N TYR A 75 4.77 1.46 3.94
CA TYR A 75 5.02 2.08 5.23
C TYR A 75 6.41 2.74 5.29
N TYR A 76 7.47 2.01 4.90
CA TYR A 76 8.82 2.56 4.87
C TYR A 76 8.96 3.65 3.80
N ALA A 77 8.34 3.49 2.64
CA ALA A 77 8.32 4.53 1.61
C ALA A 77 7.67 5.83 2.11
N ALA A 78 6.52 5.74 2.78
CA ALA A 78 5.82 6.88 3.37
C ALA A 78 6.65 7.54 4.47
N CYS A 79 7.25 6.75 5.37
CA CYS A 79 8.16 7.27 6.40
C CYS A 79 9.32 8.06 5.78
N GLN A 80 9.95 7.54 4.72
CA GLN A 80 11.05 8.22 4.03
C GLN A 80 10.61 9.51 3.34
N LEU A 81 9.44 9.52 2.70
CA LEU A 81 8.89 10.72 2.06
C LEU A 81 8.59 11.82 3.10
N LEU A 82 7.93 11.45 4.20
CA LEU A 82 7.61 12.35 5.30
C LEU A 82 8.88 12.86 6.00
N GLU A 83 9.86 11.99 6.22
CA GLU A 83 11.17 12.37 6.76
C GLU A 83 11.85 13.40 5.85
N ARG A 84 11.87 13.16 4.53
CA ARG A 84 12.44 14.10 3.56
C ARG A 84 11.70 15.44 3.52
N ALA A 85 10.38 15.43 3.73
CA ALA A 85 9.56 16.63 3.69
C ALA A 85 9.70 17.49 4.97
N PHE A 86 9.81 16.86 6.14
CA PHE A 86 9.72 17.57 7.43
C PHE A 86 11.04 17.62 8.23
N PHE A 87 11.95 16.65 8.06
CA PHE A 87 13.06 16.38 9.00
C PHE A 87 14.48 16.37 8.35
N ARG A 88 14.74 17.21 7.34
CA ARG A 88 16.07 17.40 6.74
C ARG A 88 16.98 18.41 7.46
N GLY A 89 16.52 19.07 8.52
CA GLY A 89 17.27 20.09 9.25
C GLY A 89 17.24 21.47 8.59
N LYS A 90 17.49 22.52 9.38
CA LYS A 90 17.57 23.91 8.89
C LYS A 90 18.79 24.09 7.98
N PRO A 91 18.70 24.89 6.90
CA PRO A 91 17.57 25.75 6.50
C PRO A 91 16.51 25.04 5.64
N LYS A 92 16.66 23.75 5.31
CA LYS A 92 15.80 23.05 4.34
C LYS A 92 14.45 22.61 4.91
N THR A 93 14.34 22.32 6.21
CA THR A 93 13.06 21.99 6.86
C THR A 93 12.94 22.57 8.27
N ARG A 94 11.71 22.64 8.79
CA ARG A 94 11.38 23.26 10.09
C ARG A 94 11.83 22.41 11.29
N PHE A 95 11.87 21.07 11.16
CA PHE A 95 12.23 20.16 12.26
C PHE A 95 13.69 19.64 12.18
N PRO A 96 14.31 19.30 13.32
CA PRO A 96 15.65 18.74 13.39
C PRO A 96 15.74 17.35 12.75
N SER A 97 16.94 16.91 12.37
CA SER A 97 17.12 15.59 11.77
C SER A 97 16.72 14.46 12.73
N ILE A 98 16.03 13.45 12.17
CA ILE A 98 15.61 12.23 12.88
C ILE A 98 16.81 11.35 13.27
N TRP A 99 17.89 11.41 12.50
CA TRP A 99 19.13 10.66 12.73
C TRP A 99 20.10 11.43 13.65
N ALA A 100 20.75 10.70 14.55
CA ALA A 100 21.94 11.16 15.26
C ALA A 100 23.16 11.23 14.31
N LEU A 101 24.21 11.94 14.72
CA LEU A 101 25.45 11.99 13.94
C LEU A 101 26.06 10.60 13.72
N ASP A 102 25.83 9.69 14.66
CA ASP A 102 26.35 8.31 14.65
C ASP A 102 25.48 7.32 13.86
N GLY A 103 24.41 7.79 13.19
CA GLY A 103 23.49 6.92 12.44
C GLY A 103 22.41 6.23 13.30
N GLU A 104 22.42 6.44 14.61
CA GLU A 104 21.38 5.97 15.53
C GLU A 104 20.06 6.75 15.35
N LEU A 105 18.93 6.05 15.48
CA LEU A 105 17.61 6.66 15.40
C LEU A 105 17.31 7.38 16.72
N LYS A 106 17.11 8.70 16.68
CA LYS A 106 16.72 9.45 17.89
C LYS A 106 15.35 8.99 18.40
N VAL A 107 15.11 9.11 19.70
CA VAL A 107 13.81 8.83 20.34
C VAL A 107 12.67 9.58 19.64
N TRP A 108 12.91 10.82 19.21
CA TRP A 108 11.97 11.61 18.41
C TRP A 108 11.62 10.98 17.06
N GLY A 109 12.58 10.31 16.41
CA GLY A 109 12.39 9.55 15.18
C GLY A 109 11.52 8.31 15.37
N LEU A 110 11.74 7.59 16.47
CA LEU A 110 10.91 6.44 16.84
C LEU A 110 9.47 6.89 17.13
N ALA A 111 9.30 7.97 17.91
CA ALA A 111 7.98 8.53 18.21
C ALA A 111 7.22 8.94 16.94
N TRP A 112 7.91 9.51 15.94
CA TRP A 112 7.31 9.84 14.66
C TRP A 112 6.81 8.61 13.89
N ARG A 113 7.63 7.56 13.81
CA ARG A 113 7.27 6.29 13.15
C ARG A 113 6.06 5.63 13.82
N VAL A 114 6.06 5.55 15.15
CA VAL A 114 4.92 5.05 15.93
C VAL A 114 3.69 5.92 15.73
N GLY A 115 3.85 7.24 15.67
CA GLY A 115 2.77 8.19 15.39
C GLY A 115 2.08 7.95 14.05
N ILE A 116 2.83 7.63 13.00
CA ILE A 116 2.27 7.27 11.69
C ILE A 116 1.42 5.99 11.81
N ILE A 117 1.91 4.97 12.49
CA ILE A 117 1.17 3.71 12.70
C ILE A 117 -0.14 4.00 13.46
N VAL A 118 -0.06 4.72 14.57
CA VAL A 118 -1.24 5.08 15.38
C VAL A 118 -2.23 5.88 14.55
N PHE A 119 -1.76 6.85 13.76
CA PHE A 119 -2.63 7.62 12.87
C PHE A 119 -3.36 6.73 11.85
N THR A 120 -2.65 5.78 11.21
CA THR A 120 -3.28 4.85 10.26
C THR A 120 -4.29 3.91 10.94
N ILE A 121 -4.04 3.48 12.18
CA ILE A 121 -4.97 2.68 12.96
C ILE A 121 -6.22 3.50 13.33
N LEU A 122 -6.04 4.74 13.78
CA LEU A 122 -7.16 5.62 14.10
C LEU A 122 -8.05 5.87 12.86
N MET A 123 -7.44 6.11 11.69
CA MET A 123 -8.17 6.22 10.43
C MET A 123 -8.99 4.95 10.13
N ALA A 124 -8.40 3.76 10.32
CA ALA A 124 -9.10 2.50 10.13
C ALA A 124 -10.26 2.30 11.13
N CYS A 125 -10.13 2.77 12.38
CA CYS A 125 -11.19 2.69 13.38
C CYS A 125 -12.36 3.66 13.10
N PHE A 126 -12.07 4.90 12.68
CA PHE A 126 -13.10 5.91 12.47
C PHE A 126 -13.80 5.81 11.12
N ILE A 127 -13.12 5.31 10.08
CA ILE A 127 -13.64 5.25 8.71
C ILE A 127 -13.47 3.82 8.17
N PRO A 128 -14.32 2.86 8.59
CA PRO A 128 -14.25 1.47 8.11
C PRO A 128 -14.86 1.28 6.70
N HIS A 129 -15.03 2.34 5.91
CA HIS A 129 -15.58 2.25 4.56
C HIS A 129 -14.48 1.97 3.53
N PHE A 130 -14.46 0.74 3.03
CA PHE A 130 -13.48 0.26 2.04
C PHE A 130 -13.53 1.02 0.71
N GLN A 131 -14.63 1.72 0.40
CA GLN A 131 -14.86 2.45 -0.86
C GLN A 131 -14.20 3.84 -0.94
N ILE A 132 -13.70 4.38 0.18
CA ILE A 132 -13.04 5.70 0.20
C ILE A 132 -11.53 5.57 -0.10
N LEU A 133 -10.99 4.35 -0.12
CA LEU A 133 -9.58 4.05 -0.35
C LEU A 133 -9.28 3.65 -1.80
#